data_AF-A0A162B162-F1
#
_entry.id   AF-A0A162B162-F1
#
_cell.length_a   1.000
_cell.length_b   1.000
_cell.length_c   1.000
_cell.angle_alpha   90.00
_cell.angle_beta   90.00
_cell.angle_gamma   90.00
#
_symmetry.space_group_name_H-M   'P 1'
#
loop_
_entity.id
_entity.type
_entity.pdbx_description
1 polymer ?
#
loop_
_entity_poly.entity_id
_entity_poly.type
_entity_poly.pdbx_seq_one_letter_code
_entity_poly.pdbx_strand_id
1 'polypeptide(L)'
;MTNKKQRLASLDALRGMDMFWILGGQSIFAALFVLTGWQGWKLFEAHTVHSPWHGFTFYDLIFPLFIFLSGVAMGLSPKRIDHLPLNERKPYYQKAVKRLFLLCGLGIMYNHGWGTGIPLALDEIRYSSVLGRIAIAWFFCAMLVWHTSLRTTGIVAGGILVGYWVLLNFIPVPGGSAGQLAAPGTHSWNAWFDQNLLPGITYQNRPVDPEGILSSVPAIVNAIAGVFAGQLIARADKLGQWKTAGWLFGAGALSVALGWLWHLQFPVNKELWTSSFVLVTVGWSAILLAVFFALVDILNGQRFAYPFVIIGANSIIIYLASSLVNWEFVSKSVFGGFINAVGPDWQPLFAVIALLLVQLLVLHWMYKRKIFVSV
;
A
#
# COMPACT_ATOMS: atom_id res chain seq x y z
N MET A 1 3.27 17.72 31.92
CA MET A 1 4.15 17.38 30.78
C MET A 1 3.26 16.86 29.66
N THR A 2 3.09 17.65 28.61
CA THR A 2 2.27 17.27 27.45
C THR A 2 2.90 16.06 26.79
N ASN A 3 2.25 14.91 26.90
CA ASN A 3 2.68 13.66 26.30
C ASN A 3 2.58 13.81 24.78
N LYS A 4 3.65 14.36 24.19
CA LYS A 4 3.78 14.58 22.76
C LYS A 4 3.68 13.20 22.13
N LYS A 5 2.58 12.89 21.45
CA LYS A 5 2.39 11.60 20.76
C LYS A 5 3.63 11.32 19.91
N GLN A 6 4.50 10.43 20.41
CA GLN A 6 5.74 10.09 19.74
C GLN A 6 5.33 9.28 18.51
N ARG A 7 5.61 9.82 17.34
CA ARG A 7 5.33 9.19 16.06
C ARG A 7 6.21 7.94 15.98
N LEU A 8 5.62 6.78 15.74
CA LEU A 8 6.31 5.49 15.75
C LEU A 8 7.33 5.45 14.59
N ALA A 9 8.62 5.39 14.90
CA ALA A 9 9.67 5.51 13.89
C ALA A 9 9.69 4.28 12.95
N SER A 10 9.39 3.09 13.47
CA SER A 10 9.24 1.88 12.64
C SER A 10 8.13 2.01 11.59
N LEU A 11 7.05 2.72 11.89
CA LEU A 11 5.94 2.91 10.95
C LEU A 11 6.36 3.74 9.74
N ASP A 12 7.07 4.84 9.98
CA ASP A 12 7.60 5.68 8.90
C ASP A 12 8.71 4.97 8.14
N ALA A 13 9.60 4.28 8.85
CA ALA A 13 10.68 3.50 8.23
C ALA A 13 10.14 2.39 7.31
N LEU A 14 9.14 1.63 7.76
CA LEU A 14 8.54 0.57 6.96
C LEU A 14 7.85 1.14 5.71
N ARG A 15 7.09 2.24 5.87
CA ARG A 15 6.48 2.95 4.73
C ARG A 15 7.53 3.47 3.74
N GLY A 16 8.67 3.91 4.25
CA GLY A 16 9.78 4.38 3.43
C GLY A 16 10.51 3.29 2.67
N MET A 17 10.71 2.13 3.31
CA MET A 17 11.21 0.94 2.64
C MET A 17 10.26 0.52 1.52
N ASP A 18 8.96 0.59 1.76
CA ASP A 18 7.96 0.26 0.76
C ASP A 18 7.98 1.23 -0.44
N MET A 19 8.00 2.55 -0.15
CA MET A 19 8.16 3.57 -1.20
C MET A 19 9.45 3.42 -2.00
N PHE A 20 10.56 3.05 -1.36
CA PHE A 20 11.86 2.92 -2.02
C PHE A 20 11.80 2.00 -3.25
N TRP A 21 11.01 0.93 -3.20
CA TRP A 21 10.84 0.03 -4.33
C TRP A 21 10.12 0.69 -5.52
N ILE A 22 9.11 1.52 -5.26
CA ILE A 22 8.41 2.31 -6.30
C ILE A 22 9.35 3.36 -6.92
N LEU A 23 10.24 3.95 -6.12
CA LEU A 23 11.09 5.06 -6.56
C LEU A 23 12.22 4.66 -7.51
N GLY A 24 12.48 3.36 -7.66
CA GLY A 24 13.55 2.85 -8.53
C GLY A 24 14.41 1.76 -7.89
N GLY A 25 14.11 1.36 -6.64
CA GLY A 25 14.84 0.28 -5.96
C GLY A 25 14.86 -1.04 -6.75
N GLN A 26 13.80 -1.34 -7.51
CA GLN A 26 13.75 -2.51 -8.39
C GLN A 26 14.86 -2.56 -9.43
N SER A 27 15.23 -1.40 -9.99
CA SER A 27 16.21 -1.28 -11.06
C SER A 27 17.64 -1.58 -10.60
N ILE A 28 17.88 -1.62 -9.29
CA ILE A 28 19.18 -2.00 -8.71
C ILE A 28 19.53 -3.44 -9.09
N PHE A 29 18.57 -4.37 -9.03
CA PHE A 29 18.84 -5.78 -9.34
C PHE A 29 19.16 -5.98 -10.82
N ALA A 30 18.42 -5.32 -11.71
CA ALA A 30 18.73 -5.33 -13.14
C ALA A 30 20.12 -4.75 -13.42
N ALA A 31 20.48 -3.63 -12.80
CA ALA A 31 21.80 -3.03 -12.95
C ALA A 31 22.93 -3.91 -12.41
N LEU A 32 22.72 -4.57 -11.26
CA LEU A 32 23.69 -5.52 -10.70
C LEU A 32 23.82 -6.78 -11.56
N PHE A 33 22.74 -7.25 -12.19
CA PHE A 33 22.80 -8.35 -13.15
C PHE A 33 23.70 -8.00 -14.34
N VAL A 34 23.52 -6.81 -14.93
CA VAL A 34 24.38 -6.33 -16.03
C VAL A 34 25.84 -6.25 -15.60
N LEU A 35 26.10 -5.75 -14.39
CA LEU A 35 27.46 -5.56 -13.88
C LEU A 35 28.17 -6.87 -13.55
N THR A 36 27.49 -7.84 -12.93
CA THR A 36 28.14 -9.04 -12.37
C THR A 36 27.83 -10.33 -13.13
N GLY A 37 26.84 -10.34 -14.02
CA GLY A 37 26.36 -11.53 -14.73
C GLY A 37 25.74 -12.62 -13.83
N TRP A 38 25.60 -12.36 -12.52
CA TRP A 38 25.17 -13.39 -11.56
C TRP A 38 23.65 -13.58 -11.62
N GLN A 39 23.23 -14.80 -11.99
CA GLN A 39 21.80 -15.11 -12.18
C GLN A 39 20.96 -14.95 -10.91
N GLY A 40 21.57 -14.94 -9.72
CA GLY A 40 20.86 -14.68 -8.46
C GLY A 40 20.14 -13.32 -8.45
N TRP A 41 20.65 -12.31 -9.16
CA TRP A 41 19.99 -11.01 -9.28
C TRP A 41 18.63 -11.08 -9.98
N LYS A 42 18.46 -11.99 -10.94
CA LYS A 42 17.16 -12.20 -11.62
C LYS A 42 16.09 -12.77 -10.69
N LEU A 43 16.49 -13.59 -9.72
CA LEU A 43 15.56 -14.11 -8.71
C LEU A 43 15.01 -12.97 -7.84
N PHE A 44 15.86 -12.01 -7.47
CA PHE A 44 15.43 -10.81 -6.74
C PHE A 44 14.57 -9.89 -7.61
N GLU A 45 14.96 -9.67 -8.86
CA GLU A 45 14.21 -8.88 -9.84
C GLU A 45 12.80 -9.44 -10.07
N ALA A 46 12.64 -10.77 -10.15
CA ALA A 46 11.34 -11.43 -10.29
C ALA A 46 10.36 -11.12 -9.16
N HIS A 47 10.86 -10.78 -7.96
CA HIS A 47 10.01 -10.33 -6.85
C HIS A 47 9.70 -8.83 -6.85
N THR A 48 10.32 -8.06 -7.76
CA THR A 48 10.11 -6.61 -7.94
C THR A 48 9.18 -6.27 -9.11
N VAL A 49 8.54 -7.26 -9.71
CA VAL A 49 7.49 -7.08 -10.71
C VAL A 49 6.18 -7.71 -10.21
N HIS A 50 5.05 -7.25 -10.71
CA HIS A 50 3.74 -7.79 -10.32
C HIS A 50 3.55 -9.23 -10.79
N SER A 51 2.81 -10.03 -10.00
CA SER A 51 2.35 -11.33 -10.49
C SER A 51 1.45 -11.15 -11.73
N PRO A 52 1.53 -12.06 -12.73
CA PRO A 52 0.79 -11.87 -13.99
C PRO A 52 -0.74 -11.86 -13.83
N TRP A 53 -1.27 -12.66 -12.91
CA TRP A 53 -2.70 -12.70 -12.59
C TRP A 53 -2.95 -13.36 -11.23
N HIS A 54 -2.67 -14.66 -11.12
CA HIS A 54 -2.65 -15.40 -9.87
C HIS A 54 -1.22 -15.50 -9.33
N GLY A 55 -1.10 -15.56 -8.02
CA GLY A 55 0.18 -15.64 -7.32
C GLY A 55 0.45 -14.39 -6.49
N PHE A 56 1.70 -14.29 -6.05
CA PHE A 56 2.15 -13.20 -5.21
C PHE A 56 3.64 -12.96 -5.43
N THR A 57 4.00 -11.71 -5.67
CA THR A 57 5.37 -11.21 -5.52
C THR A 57 5.43 -10.17 -4.41
N PHE A 58 6.62 -9.85 -3.90
CA PHE A 58 6.75 -8.80 -2.88
C PHE A 58 6.34 -7.43 -3.42
N TYR A 59 6.43 -7.21 -4.73
CA TYR A 59 5.91 -5.98 -5.36
C TYR A 59 4.38 -5.84 -5.24
N ASP A 60 3.64 -6.95 -5.13
CA ASP A 60 2.20 -6.94 -4.90
C ASP A 60 1.82 -6.49 -3.48
N LEU A 61 2.76 -6.54 -2.53
CA LEU A 61 2.55 -6.17 -1.13
C LEU A 61 2.48 -4.66 -0.90
N ILE A 62 3.06 -3.86 -1.81
CA ILE A 62 3.28 -2.43 -1.61
C ILE A 62 1.97 -1.70 -1.25
N PHE A 63 0.98 -1.72 -2.13
CA PHE A 63 -0.29 -1.01 -1.86
C PHE A 63 -1.08 -1.57 -0.66
N PRO A 64 -1.25 -2.90 -0.51
CA PRO A 64 -1.83 -3.48 0.70
C PRO A 64 -1.12 -3.05 2.00
N LEU A 65 0.20 -2.93 1.99
CA LEU A 65 0.99 -2.49 3.13
C LEU A 65 0.66 -1.04 3.48
N PHE A 66 0.54 -0.12 2.52
CA PHE A 66 0.07 1.25 2.80
C PHE A 66 -1.31 1.28 3.48
N ILE A 67 -2.25 0.45 3.00
CA ILE A 67 -3.59 0.36 3.59
C ILE A 67 -3.49 -0.14 5.04
N PHE A 68 -2.72 -1.21 5.26
CA PHE A 68 -2.46 -1.75 6.59
C PHE A 68 -1.82 -0.72 7.53
N LEU A 69 -0.75 -0.04 7.11
CA LEU A 69 -0.06 0.97 7.92
C LEU A 69 -0.95 2.20 8.21
N SER A 70 -1.88 2.54 7.31
CA SER A 70 -2.88 3.57 7.57
C SER A 70 -3.85 3.16 8.70
N GLY A 71 -4.19 1.87 8.76
CA GLY A 71 -4.92 1.24 9.84
C GLY A 71 -4.13 1.23 11.15
N VAL A 72 -2.84 0.88 11.11
CA VAL A 72 -1.94 0.90 12.29
C VAL A 72 -1.91 2.28 12.93
N ALA A 73 -1.76 3.34 12.12
CA ALA A 73 -1.77 4.72 12.61
C ALA A 73 -3.08 5.06 13.35
N MET A 74 -4.22 4.56 12.87
CA MET A 74 -5.52 4.72 13.53
C MET A 74 -5.62 3.87 14.81
N GLY A 75 -5.11 2.65 14.77
CA GLY A 75 -5.10 1.69 15.88
C GLY A 75 -4.19 2.07 17.05
N LEU A 76 -3.19 2.91 16.84
CA LEU A 76 -2.36 3.44 17.94
C LEU A 76 -3.13 4.34 18.92
N SER A 77 -4.26 4.92 18.47
CA SER A 77 -5.13 5.75 19.31
C SER A 77 -6.57 5.66 18.81
N PRO A 78 -7.19 4.48 18.94
CA PRO A 78 -8.52 4.23 18.43
C PRO A 78 -9.51 5.00 19.31
N LYS A 79 -10.34 5.84 18.69
CA LYS A 79 -11.34 6.64 19.40
C LYS A 79 -12.71 6.22 18.95
N ARG A 80 -13.49 5.63 19.85
CA ARG A 80 -14.93 5.51 19.67
C ARG A 80 -15.55 6.89 19.87
N ILE A 81 -16.46 7.26 18.98
CA ILE A 81 -17.17 8.56 19.02
C ILE A 81 -18.69 8.38 19.01
N ASP A 82 -19.17 7.14 19.05
CA ASP A 82 -20.58 6.76 19.02
C ASP A 82 -21.37 7.13 20.28
N HIS A 83 -20.68 7.51 21.36
CA HIS A 83 -21.30 8.06 22.57
C HIS A 83 -21.42 9.59 22.52
N LEU A 84 -20.74 10.27 21.60
CA LEU A 84 -20.73 11.73 21.52
C LEU A 84 -21.97 12.27 20.80
N PRO A 85 -22.44 13.51 21.08
CA PRO A 85 -23.46 14.17 20.28
C PRO A 85 -23.03 14.39 18.82
N LEU A 86 -23.99 14.52 17.88
CA LEU A 86 -23.71 14.69 16.45
C LEU A 86 -22.79 15.90 16.15
N ASN A 87 -22.97 17.01 16.88
CA ASN A 87 -22.17 18.22 16.73
C ASN A 87 -20.67 17.98 17.02
N GLU A 88 -20.36 17.08 17.94
CA GLU A 88 -18.98 16.69 18.28
C GLU A 88 -18.41 15.63 17.33
N ARG A 89 -19.27 14.84 16.67
CA ARG A 89 -18.85 13.87 15.63
C ARG A 89 -18.57 14.54 14.29
N LYS A 90 -19.30 15.61 13.95
CA LYS A 90 -19.23 16.29 12.65
C LYS A 90 -17.79 16.63 12.20
N PRO A 91 -16.88 17.14 13.06
CA PRO A 91 -15.50 17.39 12.65
C PRO A 91 -14.73 16.14 12.22
N TYR A 92 -15.00 14.98 12.82
CA TYR A 92 -14.38 13.70 12.44
C TYR A 92 -14.83 13.26 11.05
N TYR A 93 -16.13 13.36 10.76
CA TYR A 93 -16.68 13.03 9.44
C TYR A 93 -16.17 13.98 8.37
N GLN A 94 -16.18 15.30 8.63
CA GLN A 94 -15.65 16.29 7.68
C GLN A 94 -14.19 16.02 7.35
N LYS A 95 -13.37 15.69 8.36
CA LYS A 95 -11.98 15.31 8.14
C LYS A 95 -11.86 14.03 7.31
N ALA A 96 -12.65 13.01 7.61
CA ALA A 96 -12.63 11.73 6.90
C ALA A 96 -13.07 11.88 5.43
N VAL A 97 -14.14 12.63 5.19
CA VAL A 97 -14.68 12.92 3.85
C VAL A 97 -13.71 13.78 3.04
N LYS A 98 -13.13 14.82 3.66
CA LYS A 98 -12.09 15.64 3.01
C LYS A 98 -10.89 14.79 2.61
N ARG A 99 -10.43 13.91 3.51
CA ARG A 99 -9.33 12.99 3.23
C ARG A 99 -9.67 12.03 2.08
N LEU A 100 -10.88 11.50 2.05
CA LEU A 100 -11.38 10.62 0.99
C LEU A 100 -11.26 11.32 -0.37
N PHE A 101 -11.90 12.48 -0.53
CA PHE A 101 -11.92 13.19 -1.81
C PHE A 101 -10.54 13.72 -2.23
N LEU A 102 -9.72 14.20 -1.30
CA LEU A 102 -8.37 14.66 -1.63
C LEU A 102 -7.51 13.51 -2.16
N LEU A 103 -7.51 12.35 -1.50
CA LEU A 103 -6.71 11.21 -1.97
C LEU A 103 -7.25 10.62 -3.29
N CYS A 104 -8.57 10.60 -3.49
CA CYS A 104 -9.14 10.24 -4.79
C CYS A 104 -8.68 11.22 -5.88
N GLY A 105 -8.75 12.53 -5.65
CA GLY A 105 -8.31 13.54 -6.61
C GLY A 105 -6.81 13.46 -6.92
N LEU A 106 -5.97 13.29 -5.89
CA LEU A 106 -4.53 13.07 -6.06
C LEU A 106 -4.24 11.77 -6.82
N GLY A 107 -5.04 10.73 -6.63
CA GLY A 107 -4.92 9.47 -7.37
C GLY A 107 -5.29 9.60 -8.84
N ILE A 108 -6.33 10.37 -9.18
CA ILE A 108 -6.68 10.69 -10.57
C ILE A 108 -5.53 11.46 -11.23
N MET A 109 -4.99 12.46 -10.53
CA MET A 109 -3.84 13.22 -11.02
C MET A 109 -2.62 12.32 -11.27
N TYR A 110 -2.35 11.34 -10.39
CA TYR A 110 -1.27 10.37 -10.59
C TYR A 110 -1.48 9.49 -11.83
N ASN A 111 -2.70 9.01 -12.08
CA ASN A 111 -2.98 8.17 -13.25
C ASN A 111 -2.63 8.86 -14.57
N HIS A 112 -2.75 10.19 -14.61
CA HIS A 112 -2.60 11.02 -15.81
C HIS A 112 -1.33 11.91 -15.78
N GLY A 113 -0.49 11.75 -14.77
CA GLY A 113 0.68 12.60 -14.56
C GLY A 113 1.87 12.33 -15.49
N TRP A 114 1.75 11.42 -16.46
CA TRP A 114 2.83 10.89 -17.29
C TRP A 114 3.13 11.72 -18.56
N GLY A 115 2.91 13.04 -18.50
CA GLY A 115 3.22 13.99 -19.57
C GLY A 115 2.07 14.35 -20.51
N THR A 116 0.99 13.56 -20.55
CA THR A 116 -0.23 13.88 -21.33
C THR A 116 -1.23 14.73 -20.54
N GLY A 117 -1.16 14.70 -19.21
CA GLY A 117 -2.11 15.38 -18.34
C GLY A 117 -3.48 14.70 -18.30
N ILE A 118 -4.38 15.28 -17.49
CA ILE A 118 -5.76 14.79 -17.34
C ILE A 118 -6.54 15.07 -18.64
N PRO A 119 -7.18 14.05 -19.25
CA PRO A 119 -8.01 14.24 -20.43
C PRO A 119 -9.14 15.25 -20.23
N LEU A 120 -9.48 15.99 -21.29
CA LEU A 120 -10.65 16.88 -21.30
C LEU A 120 -11.96 16.09 -21.36
N ALA A 121 -11.95 14.97 -22.08
CA ALA A 121 -13.08 14.05 -22.20
C ALA A 121 -13.22 13.25 -20.89
N LEU A 122 -14.35 13.41 -20.20
CA LEU A 122 -14.58 12.80 -18.88
C LEU A 122 -14.61 11.27 -18.94
N ASP A 123 -15.03 10.70 -20.07
CA ASP A 123 -15.05 9.27 -20.35
C ASP A 123 -13.66 8.68 -20.57
N GLU A 124 -12.64 9.49 -20.89
CA GLU A 124 -11.25 9.06 -21.00
C GLU A 124 -10.50 9.09 -19.65
N ILE A 125 -11.13 9.61 -18.59
CA ILE A 125 -10.49 9.72 -17.28
C ILE A 125 -10.56 8.38 -16.55
N ARG A 126 -9.41 7.81 -16.18
CA ARG A 126 -9.35 6.71 -15.21
C ARG A 126 -9.56 7.22 -13.77
N TYR A 127 -10.77 7.03 -13.22
CA TYR A 127 -11.11 7.47 -11.87
C TYR A 127 -10.59 6.55 -10.76
N SER A 128 -10.53 5.24 -11.01
CA SER A 128 -9.95 4.27 -10.08
C SER A 128 -8.45 4.45 -9.94
N SER A 129 -7.97 4.52 -8.70
CA SER A 129 -6.56 4.76 -8.41
C SER A 129 -6.15 4.13 -7.09
N VAL A 130 -4.85 3.90 -6.93
CA VAL A 130 -4.27 3.31 -5.71
C VAL A 130 -4.54 4.19 -4.50
N LEU A 131 -4.30 5.51 -4.62
CA LEU A 131 -4.60 6.46 -3.55
C LEU A 131 -6.10 6.50 -3.23
N GLY A 132 -6.96 6.42 -4.25
CA GLY A 132 -8.42 6.32 -4.06
C GLY A 132 -8.81 5.08 -3.25
N ARG A 133 -8.26 3.90 -3.58
CA ARG A 133 -8.49 2.68 -2.80
C ARG A 133 -8.02 2.81 -1.35
N ILE A 134 -6.82 3.34 -1.12
CA ILE A 134 -6.30 3.59 0.24
C ILE A 134 -7.26 4.52 1.02
N ALA A 135 -7.82 5.51 0.35
CA ALA A 135 -8.76 6.45 0.93
C ALA A 135 -10.08 5.79 1.31
N ILE A 136 -10.66 5.00 0.40
CA ILE A 136 -11.91 4.25 0.58
C ILE A 136 -11.76 3.24 1.72
N ALA A 137 -10.73 2.38 1.67
CA ALA A 137 -10.47 1.36 2.68
C ALA A 137 -10.32 1.97 4.08
N TRP A 138 -9.55 3.06 4.19
CA TRP A 138 -9.37 3.78 5.44
C TRP A 138 -10.66 4.46 5.92
N PHE A 139 -11.45 5.04 5.00
CA PHE A 139 -12.70 5.74 5.35
C PHE A 139 -13.72 4.78 5.98
N PHE A 140 -13.98 3.64 5.33
CA PHE A 140 -14.90 2.64 5.87
C PHE A 140 -14.36 1.98 7.14
N CYS A 141 -13.04 1.72 7.21
CA CYS A 141 -12.40 1.26 8.44
C CYS A 141 -12.60 2.27 9.59
N ALA A 142 -12.41 3.57 9.35
CA ALA A 142 -12.65 4.62 10.33
C ALA A 142 -14.12 4.62 10.79
N MET A 143 -15.08 4.53 9.87
CA MET A 143 -16.50 4.45 10.22
C MET A 143 -16.79 3.26 11.13
N LEU A 144 -16.22 2.09 10.84
CA LEU A 144 -16.42 0.90 11.67
C LEU A 144 -15.80 1.07 13.06
N VAL A 145 -14.54 1.52 13.15
CA VAL A 145 -13.83 1.70 14.44
C VAL A 145 -14.49 2.78 15.31
N TRP A 146 -15.03 3.82 14.70
CA TRP A 146 -15.68 4.92 15.39
C TRP A 146 -17.04 4.56 15.98
N HIS A 147 -17.74 3.58 15.37
CA HIS A 147 -19.12 3.25 15.73
C HIS A 147 -19.34 1.85 16.29
N THR A 148 -18.33 0.97 16.22
CA THR A 148 -18.50 -0.42 16.60
C THR A 148 -17.45 -0.86 17.61
N SER A 149 -17.75 -1.94 18.33
CA SER A 149 -16.75 -2.59 19.17
C SER A 149 -15.70 -3.29 18.30
N LEU A 150 -14.51 -3.52 18.84
CA LEU A 150 -13.45 -4.25 18.13
C LEU A 150 -13.85 -5.67 17.74
N ARG A 151 -14.69 -6.31 18.55
CA ARG A 151 -15.26 -7.62 18.24
C ARG A 151 -16.14 -7.51 17.00
N THR A 152 -17.02 -6.52 16.95
CA THR A 152 -17.90 -6.25 15.80
C THR A 152 -17.07 -5.93 14.55
N THR A 153 -16.03 -5.10 14.67
CA THR A 153 -15.14 -4.79 13.54
C THR A 153 -14.45 -6.05 13.01
N GLY A 154 -14.02 -6.96 13.89
CA GLY A 154 -13.45 -8.27 13.50
C GLY A 154 -14.47 -9.19 12.83
N ILE A 155 -15.70 -9.25 13.34
CA ILE A 155 -16.79 -10.02 12.72
C ILE A 155 -17.11 -9.48 11.32
N VAL A 156 -17.20 -8.16 11.17
CA VAL A 156 -17.41 -7.50 9.86
C VAL A 156 -16.27 -7.83 8.90
N ALA A 157 -15.01 -7.80 9.36
CA ALA A 157 -13.88 -8.19 8.52
C ALA A 157 -13.97 -9.64 8.05
N GLY A 158 -14.31 -10.58 8.94
CA GLY A 158 -14.54 -11.97 8.56
C GLY A 158 -15.71 -12.14 7.59
N GLY A 159 -16.81 -11.41 7.83
CA GLY A 159 -17.97 -11.37 6.94
C GLY A 159 -17.65 -10.84 5.55
N ILE A 160 -16.82 -9.80 5.44
CA ILE A 160 -16.34 -9.29 4.14
C ILE A 160 -15.54 -10.38 3.42
N LEU A 161 -14.57 -11.02 4.08
CA LEU A 161 -13.73 -12.04 3.42
C LEU A 161 -14.53 -13.26 2.96
N VAL A 162 -15.43 -13.77 3.80
CA VAL A 162 -16.28 -14.93 3.46
C VAL A 162 -17.34 -14.55 2.43
N GLY A 163 -18.01 -13.41 2.60
CA GLY A 163 -19.04 -12.94 1.66
C GLY A 163 -18.47 -12.66 0.27
N TYR A 164 -17.29 -12.05 0.19
CA TYR A 164 -16.59 -11.82 -1.07
C TYR A 164 -16.20 -13.13 -1.77
N TRP A 165 -15.65 -14.09 -1.01
CA TRP A 165 -15.35 -15.42 -1.52
C TRP A 165 -16.58 -16.13 -2.05
N VAL A 166 -17.71 -16.05 -1.33
CA VAL A 166 -18.97 -16.67 -1.74
C VAL A 166 -19.52 -16.06 -3.02
N LEU A 167 -19.54 -14.73 -3.10
CA LEU A 167 -19.97 -14.00 -4.30
C LEU A 167 -19.17 -14.46 -5.53
N LEU A 168 -17.84 -14.47 -5.42
CA LEU A 168 -16.95 -14.74 -6.55
C LEU A 168 -16.95 -16.22 -6.99
N ASN A 169 -17.13 -17.17 -6.06
CA ASN A 169 -17.01 -18.60 -6.38
C ASN A 169 -18.33 -19.31 -6.63
N PHE A 170 -19.43 -18.89 -6.00
CA PHE A 170 -20.66 -19.68 -5.98
C PHE A 170 -21.87 -18.96 -6.56
N ILE A 171 -21.80 -17.64 -6.79
CA ILE A 171 -22.90 -16.88 -7.39
C ILE A 171 -22.57 -16.57 -8.84
N PRO A 172 -23.42 -16.94 -9.82
CA PRO A 172 -23.18 -16.60 -11.21
C PRO A 172 -23.31 -15.09 -11.44
N VAL A 173 -22.36 -14.52 -12.17
CA VAL A 173 -22.43 -13.13 -12.64
C VAL A 173 -23.52 -13.00 -13.73
N PRO A 174 -24.17 -11.84 -13.90
CA PRO A 174 -25.11 -11.65 -15.01
C PRO A 174 -24.46 -11.96 -16.37
N GLY A 175 -25.04 -12.91 -17.11
CA GLY A 175 -24.51 -13.35 -18.40
C GLY A 175 -23.30 -14.30 -18.33
N GLY A 176 -22.92 -14.78 -17.15
CA GLY A 176 -21.80 -15.71 -16.95
C GLY A 176 -22.10 -16.86 -15.99
N SER A 177 -21.05 -17.54 -15.54
CA SER A 177 -21.13 -18.67 -14.59
C SER A 177 -20.48 -18.31 -13.25
N ALA A 178 -20.79 -19.07 -12.20
CA ALA A 178 -20.08 -18.92 -10.93
C ALA A 178 -18.60 -19.34 -11.08
N GLY A 179 -17.71 -18.80 -10.24
CA GLY A 179 -16.30 -19.22 -10.17
C GLY A 179 -15.41 -18.68 -11.29
N GLN A 180 -15.83 -17.64 -12.02
CA GLN A 180 -15.06 -17.07 -13.13
C GLN A 180 -13.95 -16.14 -12.61
N LEU A 181 -12.80 -16.73 -12.31
CA LEU A 181 -11.62 -16.04 -11.74
C LEU A 181 -10.42 -15.97 -12.69
N ALA A 182 -10.50 -16.60 -13.87
CA ALA A 182 -9.40 -16.66 -14.82
C ALA A 182 -9.20 -15.34 -15.59
N ALA A 183 -7.97 -15.07 -16.01
CA ALA A 183 -7.64 -13.90 -16.83
C ALA A 183 -8.34 -13.96 -18.20
N PRO A 184 -8.73 -12.82 -18.80
CA PRO A 184 -8.59 -11.45 -18.30
C PRO A 184 -9.75 -11.01 -17.38
N GLY A 185 -10.55 -11.96 -16.88
CA GLY A 185 -11.63 -11.69 -15.94
C GLY A 185 -12.90 -11.10 -16.56
N THR A 186 -13.08 -11.16 -17.89
CA THR A 186 -14.20 -10.52 -18.62
C THR A 186 -15.59 -10.88 -18.05
N HIS A 187 -15.75 -12.09 -17.54
CA HIS A 187 -17.00 -12.56 -16.94
C HIS A 187 -16.85 -12.75 -15.41
N SER A 188 -15.97 -12.00 -14.77
CA SER A 188 -15.88 -11.98 -13.31
C SER A 188 -16.86 -10.95 -12.74
N TRP A 189 -17.24 -11.12 -11.48
CA TRP A 189 -17.98 -10.09 -10.74
C TRP A 189 -17.25 -8.74 -10.74
N ASN A 190 -15.92 -8.75 -10.65
CA ASN A 190 -15.11 -7.53 -10.70
C ASN A 190 -15.28 -6.79 -12.03
N ALA A 191 -15.18 -7.50 -13.16
CA ALA A 191 -15.40 -6.90 -14.47
C ALA A 191 -16.82 -6.35 -14.61
N TRP A 192 -17.83 -7.08 -14.12
CA TRP A 192 -19.21 -6.60 -14.18
C TRP A 192 -19.39 -5.30 -13.41
N PHE A 193 -18.87 -5.20 -12.18
CA PHE A 193 -18.94 -3.97 -11.39
C PHE A 193 -18.18 -2.83 -12.06
N ASP A 194 -16.98 -3.09 -12.58
CA ASP A 194 -16.17 -2.05 -13.19
C ASP A 194 -16.81 -1.54 -14.49
N GLN A 195 -17.30 -2.42 -15.36
CA GLN A 195 -17.92 -2.03 -16.63
C GLN A 195 -19.28 -1.31 -16.47
N ASN A 196 -20.04 -1.60 -15.41
CA ASN A 196 -21.37 -1.03 -15.23
C ASN A 196 -21.41 0.18 -14.29
N LEU A 197 -20.49 0.27 -13.33
CA LEU A 197 -20.55 1.25 -12.25
C LEU A 197 -19.33 2.16 -12.18
N LEU A 198 -18.18 1.78 -12.77
CA LEU A 198 -17.01 2.65 -12.79
C LEU A 198 -17.16 3.68 -13.92
N PRO A 199 -17.07 4.98 -13.63
CA PRO A 199 -17.04 5.99 -14.68
C PRO A 199 -15.70 5.98 -15.41
N GLY A 200 -15.71 6.45 -16.65
CA GLY A 200 -14.52 6.62 -17.48
C GLY A 200 -13.89 5.31 -17.95
N ILE A 201 -12.57 5.31 -18.12
CA ILE A 201 -11.83 4.11 -18.55
C ILE A 201 -11.30 3.30 -17.37
N THR A 202 -11.08 2.02 -17.64
CA THR A 202 -10.37 1.10 -16.76
C THR A 202 -8.87 1.06 -17.09
N TYR A 203 -8.08 0.51 -16.18
CA TYR A 203 -6.64 0.32 -16.39
C TYR A 203 -6.33 -0.46 -17.67
N GLN A 204 -5.60 0.17 -18.58
CA GLN A 204 -5.23 -0.38 -19.89
C GLN A 204 -6.45 -0.81 -20.74
N ASN A 205 -7.63 -0.21 -20.51
CA ASN A 205 -8.89 -0.59 -21.16
C ASN A 205 -9.26 -2.09 -20.98
N ARG A 206 -8.80 -2.72 -19.89
CA ARG A 206 -9.14 -4.11 -19.57
C ARG A 206 -10.53 -4.20 -18.92
N PRO A 207 -11.25 -5.32 -19.05
CA PRO A 207 -12.55 -5.50 -18.39
C PRO A 207 -12.52 -5.28 -16.86
N VAL A 208 -11.43 -5.69 -16.21
CA VAL A 208 -11.22 -5.53 -14.77
C VAL A 208 -10.26 -4.37 -14.54
N ASP A 209 -10.63 -3.44 -13.66
CA ASP A 209 -9.69 -2.46 -13.10
C ASP A 209 -9.09 -3.02 -11.80
N PRO A 210 -7.76 -3.15 -11.69
CA PRO A 210 -7.13 -3.64 -10.47
C PRO A 210 -7.46 -2.80 -9.24
N GLU A 211 -7.83 -1.53 -9.42
CA GLU A 211 -8.28 -0.55 -8.43
C GLU A 211 -9.81 -0.31 -8.46
N GLY A 212 -10.56 -1.26 -9.00
CA GLY A 212 -12.02 -1.22 -9.17
C GLY A 212 -12.85 -1.13 -7.88
N ILE A 213 -14.16 -0.99 -8.06
CA ILE A 213 -15.12 -0.72 -6.98
C ILE A 213 -15.23 -1.94 -6.06
N LEU A 214 -15.52 -3.11 -6.65
CA LEU A 214 -15.78 -4.33 -5.89
C LEU A 214 -14.53 -4.81 -5.16
N SER A 215 -13.37 -4.78 -5.82
CA SER A 215 -12.07 -5.14 -5.24
C SER A 215 -11.62 -4.20 -4.12
N SER A 216 -12.22 -3.02 -3.97
CA SER A 216 -11.95 -2.12 -2.85
C SER A 216 -12.64 -2.52 -1.54
N VAL A 217 -13.66 -3.39 -1.59
CA VAL A 217 -14.37 -3.91 -0.41
C VAL A 217 -13.46 -4.79 0.47
N PRO A 218 -12.81 -5.86 -0.05
CA PRO A 218 -11.88 -6.66 0.75
C PRO A 218 -10.65 -5.85 1.22
N ALA A 219 -10.27 -4.78 0.53
CA ALA A 219 -9.19 -3.89 0.97
C ALA A 219 -9.47 -3.18 2.31
N ILE A 220 -10.74 -3.02 2.71
CA ILE A 220 -11.12 -2.52 4.04
C ILE A 220 -10.53 -3.41 5.14
N VAL A 221 -10.43 -4.72 4.89
CA VAL A 221 -9.91 -5.69 5.84
C VAL A 221 -8.40 -5.51 6.08
N ASN A 222 -7.62 -5.10 5.07
CA ASN A 222 -6.22 -4.71 5.27
C ASN A 222 -6.10 -3.57 6.29
N ALA A 223 -6.96 -2.55 6.20
CA ALA A 223 -6.97 -1.43 7.15
C ALA A 223 -7.42 -1.88 8.54
N ILE A 224 -8.46 -2.70 8.65
CA ILE A 224 -8.94 -3.26 9.93
C ILE A 224 -7.83 -4.08 10.63
N ALA A 225 -7.14 -4.95 9.89
CA ALA A 225 -6.03 -5.72 10.43
C ALA A 225 -4.91 -4.81 10.95
N GLY A 226 -4.63 -3.72 10.22
CA GLY A 226 -3.74 -2.65 10.68
C GLY A 226 -4.18 -2.04 12.01
N VAL A 227 -5.48 -1.76 12.20
CA VAL A 227 -6.01 -1.24 13.46
C VAL A 227 -5.71 -2.18 14.62
N PHE A 228 -5.90 -3.50 14.44
CA PHE A 228 -5.57 -4.48 15.47
C PHE A 228 -4.07 -4.51 15.79
N ALA A 229 -3.21 -4.45 14.78
CA ALA A 229 -1.76 -4.38 14.97
C ALA A 229 -1.35 -3.09 15.72
N GLY A 230 -1.93 -1.94 15.36
CA GLY A 230 -1.68 -0.67 16.04
C GLY A 230 -2.11 -0.68 17.51
N GLN A 231 -3.22 -1.34 17.82
CA GLN A 231 -3.68 -1.48 19.21
C GLN A 231 -2.78 -2.40 20.05
N LEU A 232 -2.26 -3.45 19.44
CA LEU A 232 -1.30 -4.33 20.07
C LEU A 232 -0.02 -3.56 20.41
N ILE A 233 0.51 -2.77 19.46
CA ILE A 233 1.67 -1.89 19.67
C ILE A 233 1.39 -0.82 20.74
N ALA A 234 0.20 -0.22 20.75
CA ALA A 234 -0.17 0.77 21.77
C ALA A 234 -0.17 0.21 23.21
N ARG A 235 -0.18 -1.12 23.37
CA ARG A 235 -0.09 -1.81 24.65
C ARG A 235 1.30 -2.39 24.94
N ALA A 236 2.29 -2.12 24.08
CA ALA A 236 3.62 -2.71 24.18
C ALA A 236 4.31 -2.42 25.51
N ASP A 237 4.18 -1.20 26.05
CA ASP A 237 4.77 -0.83 27.34
C ASP A 237 4.19 -1.65 28.52
N LYS A 238 2.95 -2.12 28.40
CA LYS A 238 2.28 -2.95 29.41
C LYS A 238 2.51 -4.45 29.19
N LEU A 239 2.57 -4.89 27.94
CA LEU A 239 2.67 -6.30 27.57
C LEU A 239 4.13 -6.79 27.43
N GLY A 240 5.08 -5.87 27.30
CA GLY A 240 6.45 -6.13 26.89
C GLY A 240 6.63 -5.96 25.38
N GLN A 241 7.62 -5.17 24.98
CA GLN A 241 7.85 -4.81 23.58
C GLN A 241 8.22 -6.04 22.73
N TRP A 242 9.14 -6.90 23.20
CA TRP A 242 9.49 -8.14 22.51
C TRP A 242 8.33 -9.13 22.40
N LYS A 243 7.51 -9.23 23.45
CA LYS A 243 6.30 -10.06 23.42
C LYS A 243 5.31 -9.56 22.37
N THR A 244 5.16 -8.25 22.28
CA THR A 244 4.31 -7.58 21.27
C THR A 244 4.82 -7.86 19.86
N ALA A 245 6.13 -7.73 19.62
CA ALA A 245 6.76 -8.09 18.34
C ALA A 245 6.53 -9.56 18.00
N GLY A 246 6.69 -10.48 18.97
CA GLY A 246 6.43 -11.91 18.80
C GLY A 246 4.97 -12.22 18.45
N TRP A 247 4.00 -11.56 19.08
CA TRP A 247 2.59 -11.71 18.74
C TRP A 247 2.27 -11.22 17.33
N LEU A 248 2.81 -10.06 16.92
CA LEU A 248 2.65 -9.56 15.56
C LEU A 248 3.24 -10.51 14.52
N PHE A 249 4.45 -11.01 14.78
CA PHE A 249 5.13 -11.96 13.91
C PHE A 249 4.34 -13.28 13.80
N GLY A 250 3.93 -13.85 14.93
CA GLY A 250 3.17 -15.10 14.97
C GLY A 250 1.80 -14.99 14.30
N ALA A 251 1.06 -13.90 14.56
CA ALA A 251 -0.22 -13.63 13.89
C ALA A 251 -0.02 -13.40 12.38
N GLY A 252 1.06 -12.73 11.99
CA GLY A 252 1.42 -12.53 10.60
C GLY A 252 1.73 -13.83 9.87
N ALA A 253 2.56 -14.69 10.46
CA ALA A 253 2.89 -16.01 9.92
C ALA A 253 1.65 -16.90 9.79
N LEU A 254 0.76 -16.91 10.79
CA LEU A 254 -0.51 -17.62 10.72
C LEU A 254 -1.40 -17.09 9.59
N SER A 255 -1.51 -15.76 9.43
CA SER A 255 -2.29 -15.15 8.35
C SER A 255 -1.74 -15.51 6.97
N VAL A 256 -0.42 -15.50 6.78
CA VAL A 256 0.21 -15.96 5.52
C VAL A 256 -0.14 -17.42 5.25
N ALA A 257 -0.02 -18.30 6.25
CA ALA A 257 -0.32 -19.72 6.11
C ALA A 257 -1.80 -19.95 5.74
N LEU A 258 -2.73 -19.26 6.41
CA LEU A 258 -4.16 -19.32 6.09
C LEU A 258 -4.48 -18.77 4.70
N GLY A 259 -3.80 -17.70 4.27
CA GLY A 259 -3.96 -17.15 2.92
C GLY A 259 -3.53 -18.13 1.82
N TRP A 260 -2.40 -18.81 1.99
CA TRP A 260 -1.94 -19.86 1.07
C TRP A 260 -2.75 -21.16 1.17
N LEU A 261 -3.30 -21.48 2.34
CA LEU A 261 -4.24 -22.60 2.45
C LEU A 261 -5.54 -22.30 1.67
N TRP A 262 -6.06 -21.08 1.79
CA TRP A 262 -7.24 -20.65 1.05
C TRP A 262 -6.95 -20.52 -0.45
N HIS A 263 -5.70 -20.23 -0.86
CA HIS A 263 -5.28 -20.24 -2.27
C HIS A 263 -5.71 -21.51 -3.02
N LEU A 264 -5.71 -22.67 -2.35
CA LEU A 264 -6.09 -23.96 -2.95
C LEU A 264 -7.50 -23.98 -3.55
N GLN A 265 -8.39 -23.12 -3.04
CA GLN A 265 -9.76 -22.99 -3.54
C GLN A 265 -10.07 -21.59 -4.08
N PHE A 266 -9.45 -20.56 -3.51
CA PHE A 266 -9.64 -19.17 -3.90
C PHE A 266 -8.28 -18.52 -4.13
N PRO A 267 -7.82 -18.43 -5.39
CA PRO A 267 -6.44 -18.11 -5.71
C PRO A 267 -6.06 -16.73 -5.18
N VAL A 268 -4.85 -16.63 -4.64
CA VAL A 268 -4.20 -15.36 -4.30
C VAL A 268 -4.08 -14.55 -5.59
N ASN A 269 -4.83 -13.47 -5.67
CA ASN A 269 -4.91 -12.60 -6.83
C ASN A 269 -5.08 -11.13 -6.39
N LYS A 270 -4.15 -10.30 -6.85
CA LYS A 270 -4.08 -8.86 -6.58
C LYS A 270 -5.15 -8.08 -7.34
N GLU A 271 -5.35 -8.35 -8.63
CA GLU A 271 -6.28 -7.59 -9.47
C GLU A 271 -7.73 -7.72 -9.00
N LEU A 272 -8.12 -8.92 -8.60
CA LEU A 272 -9.43 -9.22 -8.00
C LEU A 272 -9.47 -8.92 -6.49
N TRP A 273 -8.33 -8.57 -5.88
CA TRP A 273 -8.17 -8.34 -4.43
C TRP A 273 -8.81 -9.42 -3.55
N THR A 274 -8.56 -10.68 -3.92
CA THR A 274 -9.16 -11.88 -3.29
C THR A 274 -8.92 -11.96 -1.78
N SER A 275 -9.81 -12.66 -1.07
CA SER A 275 -9.70 -12.86 0.38
C SER A 275 -8.41 -13.57 0.80
N SER A 276 -7.93 -14.53 0.00
CA SER A 276 -6.63 -15.17 0.20
C SER A 276 -5.47 -14.17 0.04
N PHE A 277 -5.53 -13.29 -0.96
CA PHE A 277 -4.58 -12.19 -1.13
C PHE A 277 -4.57 -11.22 0.05
N VAL A 278 -5.74 -10.87 0.59
CA VAL A 278 -5.81 -10.05 1.82
C VAL A 278 -5.08 -10.73 2.98
N LEU A 279 -5.29 -12.03 3.21
CA LEU A 279 -4.63 -12.75 4.30
C LEU A 279 -3.10 -12.84 4.11
N VAL A 280 -2.62 -13.12 2.90
CA VAL A 280 -1.19 -13.14 2.58
C VAL A 280 -0.56 -11.76 2.81
N THR A 281 -1.20 -10.71 2.31
CA THR A 281 -0.67 -9.35 2.40
C THR A 281 -0.74 -8.77 3.81
N VAL A 282 -1.82 -9.00 4.57
CA VAL A 282 -1.91 -8.68 6.00
C VAL A 282 -0.82 -9.42 6.78
N GLY A 283 -0.61 -10.70 6.47
CA GLY A 283 0.38 -11.52 7.15
C GLY A 283 1.79 -11.00 6.97
N TRP A 284 2.21 -10.73 5.73
CA TRP A 284 3.50 -10.12 5.45
C TRP A 284 3.63 -8.71 6.02
N SER A 285 2.56 -7.91 5.98
CA SER A 285 2.56 -6.56 6.57
C SER A 285 2.79 -6.60 8.09
N ALA A 286 2.18 -7.55 8.80
CA ALA A 286 2.36 -7.75 10.22
C ALA A 286 3.77 -8.27 10.57
N ILE A 287 4.32 -9.19 9.77
CA ILE A 287 5.70 -9.68 9.91
C ILE A 287 6.70 -8.52 9.74
N LEU A 288 6.57 -7.75 8.66
CA LEU A 288 7.46 -6.62 8.40
C LEU A 288 7.34 -5.56 9.48
N LEU A 289 6.12 -5.27 9.95
CA LEU A 289 5.91 -4.35 11.07
C LEU A 289 6.56 -4.86 12.35
N ALA A 290 6.47 -6.15 12.65
CA ALA A 290 7.14 -6.76 13.81
C ALA A 290 8.66 -6.61 13.74
N VAL A 291 9.25 -6.89 12.57
CA VAL A 291 10.69 -6.76 12.32
C VAL A 291 11.13 -5.30 12.47
N PHE A 292 10.44 -4.37 11.82
CA PHE A 292 10.78 -2.94 11.92
C PHE A 292 10.57 -2.39 13.32
N PHE A 293 9.52 -2.81 14.02
CA PHE A 293 9.29 -2.44 15.42
C PHE A 293 10.46 -2.91 16.31
N ALA A 294 10.91 -4.15 16.13
CA ALA A 294 12.07 -4.67 16.86
C ALA A 294 13.38 -3.94 16.51
N LEU A 295 13.69 -3.80 15.23
CA LEU A 295 14.95 -3.19 14.77
C LEU A 295 15.04 -1.69 15.09
N VAL A 296 13.94 -0.95 14.91
CA VAL A 296 13.95 0.52 15.00
C VAL A 296 13.60 1.01 16.40
N ASP A 297 12.52 0.49 16.99
CA ASP A 297 11.99 1.02 18.26
C ASP A 297 12.55 0.27 19.48
N ILE A 298 12.79 -1.05 19.41
CA ILE A 298 13.33 -1.82 20.55
C ILE A 298 14.87 -1.78 20.59
N LEU A 299 15.52 -2.03 19.45
CA LEU A 299 16.98 -2.06 19.34
C LEU A 299 17.62 -0.69 19.06
N ASN A 300 16.83 0.39 19.06
CA ASN A 300 17.29 1.76 18.78
C ASN A 300 17.98 1.94 17.41
N GLY A 301 17.62 1.15 16.40
CA GLY A 301 18.16 1.22 15.03
C GLY A 301 17.73 2.45 14.21
N GLN A 302 17.25 3.52 14.85
CA GLN A 302 16.72 4.72 14.21
C GLN A 302 17.72 5.39 13.25
N ARG A 303 19.02 5.31 13.55
CA ARG A 303 20.08 5.86 12.68
C ARG A 303 20.15 5.15 11.34
N PHE A 304 20.02 3.82 11.31
CA PHE A 304 20.03 3.03 10.08
C PHE A 304 18.73 3.15 9.31
N ALA A 305 17.61 3.32 10.03
CA ALA A 305 16.30 3.54 9.42
C ALA A 305 16.11 4.95 8.84
N TYR A 306 17.01 5.90 9.16
CA TYR A 306 16.84 7.32 8.83
C TYR A 306 16.54 7.61 7.35
N PRO A 307 17.22 7.00 6.35
CA PRO A 307 16.88 7.21 4.94
C PRO A 307 15.43 6.80 4.64
N PHE A 308 14.99 5.67 5.18
CA PHE A 308 13.62 5.20 5.00
C PHE A 308 12.61 6.08 5.76
N VAL A 309 12.94 6.55 6.97
CA VAL A 309 12.06 7.47 7.71
C VAL A 309 11.80 8.75 6.92
N ILE A 310 12.82 9.31 6.27
CA ILE A 310 12.68 10.50 5.42
C ILE A 310 11.71 10.24 4.26
N ILE A 311 11.88 9.10 3.56
CA ILE A 311 11.03 8.72 2.44
C ILE A 311 9.59 8.50 2.92
N GLY A 312 9.39 7.71 3.97
CA GLY A 312 8.07 7.38 4.51
C GLY A 312 7.31 8.60 5.01
N ALA A 313 8.02 9.55 5.62
CA ALA A 313 7.42 10.78 6.13
C ALA A 313 6.82 11.68 5.03
N ASN A 314 7.28 11.55 3.79
CA ASN A 314 6.82 12.30 2.61
C ASN A 314 6.33 11.39 1.47
N SER A 315 5.87 10.18 1.81
CA SER A 315 5.45 9.13 0.88
C SER A 315 4.43 9.59 -0.18
N ILE A 316 3.38 10.34 0.21
CA ILE A 316 2.37 10.83 -0.74
C ILE A 316 3.01 11.76 -1.79
N ILE A 317 3.90 12.65 -1.37
CA ILE A 317 4.52 13.63 -2.26
C ILE A 317 5.43 12.92 -3.26
N ILE A 318 6.31 12.04 -2.78
CA ILE A 318 7.25 11.38 -3.66
C ILE A 318 6.55 10.39 -4.60
N TYR A 319 5.46 9.77 -4.15
CA TYR A 319 4.59 8.98 -5.03
C TYR A 319 3.98 9.84 -6.14
N LEU A 320 3.41 11.01 -5.83
CA LEU A 320 2.89 11.90 -6.88
C LEU A 320 3.99 12.40 -7.81
N ALA A 321 5.12 12.77 -7.24
CA ALA A 321 6.25 13.26 -7.99
C ALA A 321 6.87 12.18 -8.89
N SER A 322 6.74 10.88 -8.58
CA SER A 322 7.24 9.82 -9.47
C SER A 322 6.49 9.75 -10.80
N SER A 323 5.26 10.26 -10.86
CA SER A 323 4.52 10.44 -12.12
C SER A 323 4.74 11.84 -12.70
N LEU A 324 4.68 12.88 -11.88
CA LEU A 324 4.67 14.29 -12.33
C LEU A 324 6.04 14.90 -12.66
N VAL A 325 7.14 14.32 -12.16
CA VAL A 325 8.50 14.86 -12.32
C VAL A 325 9.34 13.89 -13.13
N ASN A 326 10.02 14.40 -14.16
CA ASN A 326 11.02 13.63 -14.90
C ASN A 326 12.33 13.52 -14.10
N TRP A 327 12.36 12.56 -13.17
CA TRP A 327 13.51 12.31 -12.30
C TRP A 327 14.75 11.86 -13.06
N GLU A 328 14.58 11.16 -14.18
CA GLU A 328 15.71 10.73 -15.01
C GLU A 328 16.43 11.94 -15.61
N PHE A 329 15.68 12.90 -16.15
CA PHE A 329 16.23 14.16 -16.64
C PHE A 329 17.01 14.89 -15.54
N VAL A 330 16.39 15.10 -14.37
CA VAL A 330 17.04 15.79 -13.25
C VAL A 330 18.31 15.06 -12.81
N SER A 331 18.25 13.73 -12.69
CA SER A 331 19.40 12.90 -12.32
C SER A 331 20.55 13.03 -13.32
N LYS A 332 20.25 12.94 -14.63
CA LYS A 332 21.24 13.11 -15.70
C LYS A 332 21.82 14.52 -15.73
N SER A 333 21.01 15.56 -15.49
CA SER A 333 21.50 16.94 -15.42
C SER A 333 22.48 17.17 -14.26
N VAL A 334 22.27 16.51 -13.12
CA VAL A 334 23.12 16.69 -11.93
C VAL A 334 24.35 15.76 -11.94
N PHE A 335 24.18 14.50 -12.34
CA PHE A 335 25.20 13.45 -12.20
C PHE A 335 25.67 12.84 -13.53
N GLY A 336 25.15 13.28 -14.68
CA GLY A 336 25.45 12.67 -15.99
C GLY A 336 26.93 12.66 -16.34
N GLY A 337 27.66 13.73 -16.02
CA GLY A 337 29.12 13.77 -16.23
C GLY A 337 29.87 12.71 -15.42
N PHE A 338 29.46 12.45 -14.18
CA PHE A 338 30.04 11.41 -13.34
C PHE A 338 29.67 10.01 -13.84
N ILE A 339 28.41 9.79 -14.23
CA ILE A 339 27.95 8.52 -14.80
C ILE A 339 28.71 8.20 -16.09
N ASN A 340 28.94 9.19 -16.96
CA ASN A 340 29.68 8.97 -18.21
C ASN A 340 31.18 8.74 -18.02
N ALA A 341 31.74 9.16 -16.88
CA ALA A 341 33.15 8.98 -16.56
C ALA A 341 33.48 7.58 -16.01
N VAL A 342 32.49 6.84 -15.49
CA VAL A 342 32.69 5.45 -15.04
C VAL A 342 32.61 4.49 -16.23
N GLY A 343 33.21 3.30 -16.07
CA GLY A 343 33.22 2.27 -17.10
C GLY A 343 31.80 1.87 -17.55
N PRO A 344 31.58 1.51 -18.83
CA PRO A 344 30.25 1.24 -19.38
C PRO A 344 29.38 0.28 -18.55
N ASP A 345 29.99 -0.79 -18.01
CA ASP A 345 29.29 -1.81 -17.21
C ASP A 345 28.76 -1.26 -15.86
N TRP A 346 29.36 -0.19 -15.34
CA TRP A 346 28.97 0.45 -14.09
C TRP A 346 27.90 1.53 -14.27
N GLN A 347 27.75 2.07 -15.49
CA GLN A 347 26.84 3.19 -15.77
C GLN A 347 25.40 2.91 -15.35
N PRO A 348 24.80 1.72 -15.63
CA PRO A 348 23.43 1.44 -15.21
C PRO A 348 23.24 1.52 -13.69
N LEU A 349 24.20 1.00 -12.91
CA LEU A 349 24.13 1.01 -11.45
C LEU A 349 24.25 2.44 -10.91
N PHE A 350 25.21 3.21 -11.40
CA PHE A 350 25.38 4.60 -10.97
C PHE A 350 24.23 5.50 -11.39
N ALA A 351 23.58 5.24 -12.54
CA ALA A 351 22.38 5.96 -12.95
C ALA A 351 21.22 5.76 -11.97
N VAL A 352 20.99 4.52 -11.52
CA VAL A 352 19.95 4.20 -10.52
C VAL A 352 20.29 4.82 -9.17
N ILE A 353 21.54 4.70 -8.71
CA ILE A 353 22.00 5.32 -7.45
C ILE A 353 21.83 6.84 -7.49
N ALA A 354 22.23 7.49 -8.59
CA ALA A 354 22.08 8.93 -8.76
C ALA A 354 20.62 9.36 -8.72
N LEU A 355 19.72 8.62 -9.37
CA LEU A 355 18.28 8.90 -9.37
C LEU A 355 17.70 8.84 -7.95
N LEU A 356 17.99 7.76 -7.23
CA LEU A 356 17.54 7.58 -5.84
C LEU A 356 18.16 8.64 -4.91
N LEU A 357 19.41 9.03 -5.15
CA LEU A 357 20.08 10.06 -4.36
C LEU A 357 19.43 11.43 -4.56
N VAL A 358 19.13 11.84 -5.80
CA VAL A 358 18.44 13.11 -6.07
C VAL A 358 17.08 13.15 -5.35
N GLN A 359 16.29 12.09 -5.46
CA GLN A 359 15.00 11.99 -4.78
C GLN A 359 15.17 12.06 -3.24
N LEU A 360 16.14 11.33 -2.69
CA LEU A 360 16.42 11.34 -1.25
C LEU A 360 16.89 12.72 -0.77
N LEU A 361 17.70 13.44 -1.54
CA LEU A 361 18.15 14.79 -1.21
C LEU A 361 16.99 15.77 -1.13
N VAL A 362 16.06 15.72 -2.10
CA VAL A 362 14.83 16.53 -2.08
C VAL A 362 14.01 16.19 -0.83
N LEU A 363 13.76 14.91 -0.57
CA LEU A 363 12.98 14.48 0.60
C LEU A 363 13.67 14.85 1.92
N HIS A 364 14.99 14.78 1.98
CA HIS A 364 15.77 15.17 3.15
C HIS A 364 15.66 16.67 3.41
N TRP A 365 15.74 17.50 2.36
CA TRP A 365 15.50 18.94 2.48
C TRP A 365 14.09 19.22 3.02
N MET A 366 13.06 18.56 2.47
CA MET A 366 11.67 18.69 2.95
C MET A 366 11.54 18.29 4.42
N TYR A 367 12.14 17.16 4.80
CA TYR A 367 12.14 16.63 6.16
C TYR A 367 12.79 17.62 7.15
N LYS A 368 13.96 18.18 6.81
CA LYS A 368 14.66 19.19 7.63
C LYS A 368 13.86 20.48 7.79
N ARG A 369 13.12 20.88 6.75
CA ARG A 369 12.22 22.03 6.77
C ARG A 369 10.87 21.75 7.42
N LYS A 370 10.61 20.51 7.87
CA LYS A 370 9.34 20.04 8.44
C LYS A 370 8.15 20.21 7.48
N ILE A 371 8.42 20.14 6.18
CA ILE A 371 7.39 20.13 5.14
C ILE A 371 6.87 18.70 5.03
N PHE A 372 5.67 18.46 5.56
CA PHE A 372 4.99 17.17 5.51
C PHE A 372 3.60 17.35 4.92
N VAL A 373 3.30 16.62 3.84
CA VAL A 373 1.93 16.55 3.32
C VAL A 373 1.22 15.43 4.04
N SER A 374 0.21 15.80 4.82
CA SER A 374 -0.73 14.88 5.47
C SER A 374 -2.14 15.22 5.03
N VAL A 375 -2.89 14.21 4.63
CA VAL A 375 -4.26 14.32 4.10
C VAL A 375 -5.24 13.73 5.09
#